data_AF-A0A969NL35-F1
#
_entry.id   AF-A0A969NL35-F1
#
_cell.length_a   1.000
_cell.length_b   1.000
_cell.length_c   1.000
_cell.angle_alpha   90.00
_cell.angle_beta   90.00
_cell.angle_gamma   90.00
#
_symmetry.space_group_name_H-M   'P 1'
#
loop_
_entity.id
_entity.type
_entity.pdbx_description
1 polymer ?
#
loop_
_entity_poly.entity_id
_entity_poly.type
_entity_poly.pdbx_seq_one_letter_code
_entity_poly.pdbx_strand_id
1 'polypeptide(L)'
;MPYSQRFILIVSSILQISLAVGLTGWLGLRRGEKAIAEVSQKLHNDLTEQIQIRLFNFLAFSELANHLLLNTLQSKKSSQIDRSFLEKTVIDNLQVLNAASAIDALGYASDRGDHIGAGRLEDGSFVIKIRQKGDLHIYSLDRSFKRKNLLAVRYNYDPRIRPWYQAAVKNKKKVWSPIYVTFSYAQVAITLSEPAYDVNKQNVGVIASDILLKDISKFLANLRIGKTGKTFLIERSGKIVATSQSKTLPFDDDSKRHVRLLIENFDKTLTQKINLKTVQKTNPIVIGTGSNQKFVQISPLKEDKGLDLLLITEFSKQEFSDIYQRNLNVRIQVKGD
;
A
#
# COMPACT_ATOMS: atom_id res chain seq x y z
N MET A 1 -2.52 -47.19 68.96
CA MET A 1 -2.86 -45.98 68.17
C MET A 1 -2.36 -46.14 66.73
N PRO A 2 -3.15 -46.71 65.80
CA PRO A 2 -2.72 -46.96 64.40
C PRO A 2 -3.08 -45.84 63.42
N TYR A 3 -3.80 -44.81 63.87
CA TYR A 3 -4.36 -43.78 62.99
C TYR A 3 -3.32 -42.76 62.47
N SER A 4 -2.15 -42.60 63.12
CA SER A 4 -1.16 -41.60 62.72
C SER A 4 -0.44 -41.94 61.41
N GLN A 5 -0.09 -43.21 61.18
CA GLN A 5 0.63 -43.61 59.96
C GLN A 5 -0.26 -43.54 58.71
N ARG A 6 -1.52 -43.97 58.80
CA ARG A 6 -2.48 -43.85 57.70
C ARG A 6 -2.79 -42.39 57.39
N PHE A 7 -2.92 -41.55 58.40
CA PHE A 7 -3.17 -40.12 58.22
C PHE A 7 -2.00 -39.40 57.52
N ILE A 8 -0.75 -39.68 57.93
CA ILE A 8 0.46 -39.13 57.28
C ILE A 8 0.54 -39.54 55.81
N LEU A 9 0.22 -40.80 55.48
CA LEU A 9 0.22 -41.31 54.11
C LEU A 9 -0.86 -40.65 53.24
N ILE A 10 -2.06 -40.43 53.78
CA ILE A 10 -3.16 -39.77 53.07
C ILE A 10 -2.82 -38.31 52.80
N VAL A 11 -2.34 -37.58 53.81
CA VAL A 11 -1.94 -36.17 53.67
C VAL A 11 -0.79 -36.01 52.69
N SER A 12 0.23 -36.88 52.74
CA SER A 12 1.34 -36.89 51.79
C SER A 12 0.88 -37.13 50.36
N SER A 13 -0.03 -38.09 50.15
CA SER A 13 -0.61 -38.40 48.83
C SER A 13 -1.41 -37.22 48.26
N ILE A 14 -2.25 -36.57 49.09
CA ILE A 14 -3.04 -35.40 48.69
C ILE A 14 -2.11 -34.22 48.32
N LEU A 15 -1.04 -34.02 49.08
CA LEU A 15 -0.06 -32.97 48.81
C LEU A 15 0.65 -33.21 47.47
N GLN A 16 1.08 -34.44 47.19
CA GLN A 16 1.73 -34.81 45.93
C GLN A 16 0.80 -34.64 44.73
N ILE A 17 -0.46 -35.04 44.84
CA ILE A 17 -1.46 -34.85 43.77
C ILE A 17 -1.72 -33.36 43.55
N SER A 18 -1.87 -32.57 44.62
CA SER A 18 -2.10 -31.12 44.51
C SER A 18 -0.91 -30.39 43.90
N LEU A 19 0.32 -30.76 44.27
CA LEU A 19 1.55 -30.26 43.67
C LEU A 19 1.65 -30.64 42.20
N ALA A 20 1.38 -31.90 41.86
CA ALA A 20 1.39 -32.37 40.49
C ALA A 20 0.39 -31.58 39.65
N VAL A 21 -0.89 -31.54 40.05
CA VAL A 21 -1.97 -30.81 39.35
C VAL A 21 -1.69 -29.31 39.27
N GLY A 22 -1.19 -28.70 40.34
CA GLY A 22 -0.78 -27.30 40.36
C GLY A 22 0.36 -27.03 39.38
N LEU A 23 1.36 -27.92 39.31
CA LEU A 23 2.49 -27.81 38.40
C LEU A 23 2.07 -28.04 36.95
N THR A 24 1.23 -29.04 36.64
CA THR A 24 0.70 -29.25 35.28
C THR A 24 -0.23 -28.13 34.85
N GLY A 25 -1.06 -27.60 35.75
CA GLY A 25 -1.90 -26.43 35.49
C GLY A 25 -1.06 -25.19 35.18
N TRP A 26 -0.05 -24.91 36.00
CA TRP A 26 0.88 -23.80 35.80
C TRP A 26 1.71 -23.94 34.52
N LEU A 27 2.25 -25.13 34.25
CA LEU A 27 2.98 -25.43 33.02
C LEU A 27 2.07 -25.33 31.79
N GLY A 28 0.82 -25.80 31.90
CA GLY A 28 -0.19 -25.71 30.85
C GLY A 28 -0.53 -24.27 30.49
N LEU A 29 -0.74 -23.41 31.51
CA LEU A 29 -1.00 -21.99 31.32
C LEU A 29 0.19 -21.27 30.66
N ARG A 30 1.42 -21.50 31.14
CA ARG A 30 2.64 -20.93 30.53
C ARG A 30 2.89 -21.40 29.09
N ARG A 31 2.66 -22.68 28.81
CA ARG A 31 2.81 -23.24 27.45
C ARG A 31 1.73 -22.71 26.50
N GLY A 32 0.51 -22.53 27.00
CA GLY A 32 -0.59 -21.93 26.25
C GLY A 32 -0.30 -20.48 25.85
N GLU A 33 0.16 -19.64 26.79
CA GLU A 33 0.52 -18.24 26.49
C GLU A 33 1.63 -18.13 25.43
N LYS A 34 2.65 -18.99 25.52
CA LYS A 34 3.75 -19.02 24.55
C LYS A 34 3.26 -19.46 23.17
N ALA A 35 2.43 -20.50 23.09
CA ALA A 35 1.85 -20.98 21.84
C ALA A 35 0.95 -19.91 21.19
N ILE A 36 0.16 -19.18 21.98
CA ILE A 36 -0.65 -18.07 21.50
C ILE A 36 0.23 -16.98 20.90
N ALA A 37 1.31 -16.58 21.59
CA ALA A 37 2.23 -15.57 21.11
C ALA A 37 2.90 -15.97 19.79
N GLU A 38 3.36 -17.23 19.67
CA GLU A 38 3.98 -17.76 18.45
C GLU A 38 3.00 -17.79 17.27
N VAL A 39 1.78 -18.27 17.48
CA VAL A 39 0.74 -18.31 16.43
C VAL A 39 0.35 -16.89 15.99
N SER A 40 0.21 -15.97 16.94
CA SER A 40 -0.14 -14.57 16.66
C SER A 40 0.93 -13.89 15.82
N GLN A 41 2.20 -14.08 16.19
CA GLN A 41 3.34 -13.56 15.44
C GLN A 41 3.40 -14.16 14.05
N LYS A 42 3.15 -15.47 13.90
CA LYS A 42 3.10 -16.11 12.58
C LYS A 42 1.99 -15.53 11.71
N LEU A 43 0.77 -15.42 12.21
CA LEU A 43 -0.35 -14.88 11.42
C LEU A 43 -0.11 -13.42 11.01
N HIS A 44 0.46 -12.63 11.93
CA HIS A 44 0.88 -11.27 11.67
C HIS A 44 1.92 -11.19 10.54
N ASN A 45 2.94 -12.06 10.57
CA ASN A 45 3.95 -12.13 9.53
C ASN A 45 3.31 -12.47 8.18
N ASP A 46 2.46 -13.50 8.13
CA ASP A 46 1.76 -13.95 6.92
C ASP A 46 0.86 -12.83 6.36
N LEU A 47 0.16 -12.09 7.22
CA LEU A 47 -0.64 -10.93 6.83
C LEU A 47 0.23 -9.81 6.27
N THR A 48 1.36 -9.52 6.92
CA THR A 48 2.28 -8.47 6.46
C THR A 48 2.87 -8.83 5.10
N GLU A 49 3.26 -10.08 4.90
CA GLU A 49 3.76 -10.59 3.62
C GLU A 49 2.69 -10.48 2.52
N GLN A 50 1.44 -10.87 2.80
CA GLN A 50 0.33 -10.71 1.85
C GLN A 50 0.09 -9.24 1.47
N ILE A 51 0.19 -8.32 2.44
CA ILE A 51 0.09 -6.87 2.18
C ILE A 51 1.22 -6.43 1.27
N GLN A 52 2.46 -6.84 1.54
CA GLN A 52 3.62 -6.50 0.70
C GLN A 52 3.45 -7.02 -0.73
N ILE A 53 3.04 -8.28 -0.91
CA ILE A 53 2.80 -8.86 -2.24
C ILE A 53 1.75 -8.05 -3.01
N ARG A 54 0.64 -7.69 -2.37
CA ARG A 54 -0.40 -6.85 -3.00
C ARG A 54 0.11 -5.46 -3.36
N LEU A 55 0.92 -4.84 -2.49
CA LEU A 55 1.57 -3.56 -2.77
C LEU A 55 2.53 -3.66 -3.95
N PHE A 56 3.33 -4.72 -4.05
CA PHE A 56 4.19 -4.96 -5.21
C PHE A 56 3.39 -5.14 -6.49
N ASN A 57 2.20 -5.74 -6.45
CA ASN A 57 1.34 -5.83 -7.62
C ASN A 57 0.92 -4.45 -8.14
N PHE A 58 0.55 -3.50 -7.26
CA PHE A 58 0.26 -2.12 -7.70
C PHE A 58 1.44 -1.52 -8.48
N LEU A 59 2.66 -1.72 -7.99
CA LEU A 59 3.89 -1.24 -8.67
C LEU A 59 4.12 -1.98 -9.99
N ALA A 60 3.92 -3.30 -10.03
CA ALA A 60 4.08 -4.12 -11.23
C ALA A 60 3.08 -3.77 -12.34
N PHE A 61 1.88 -3.32 -12.01
CA PHE A 61 0.92 -2.87 -13.03
C PHE A 61 1.33 -1.56 -13.70
N SER A 62 2.03 -0.67 -12.98
CA SER A 62 2.65 0.52 -13.59
C SER A 62 3.76 0.14 -14.57
N GLU A 63 4.56 -0.87 -14.23
CA GLU A 63 5.56 -1.43 -15.14
C GLU A 63 4.94 -1.96 -16.43
N LEU A 64 3.87 -2.74 -16.31
CA LEU A 64 3.15 -3.28 -17.46
C LEU A 64 2.57 -2.15 -18.32
N ALA A 65 1.97 -1.14 -17.70
CA ALA A 65 1.40 0.01 -18.41
C ALA A 65 2.44 0.76 -19.25
N ASN A 66 3.58 1.07 -18.65
CA ASN A 66 4.67 1.74 -19.35
C ASN A 66 5.27 0.83 -20.44
N HIS A 67 5.41 -0.47 -20.19
CA HIS A 67 5.93 -1.40 -21.20
C HIS A 67 5.06 -1.45 -22.46
N LEU A 68 3.72 -1.51 -22.31
CA LEU A 68 2.78 -1.51 -23.44
C LEU A 68 2.85 -0.21 -24.27
N LEU A 69 2.95 0.94 -23.58
CA LEU A 69 3.14 2.23 -24.24
C LEU A 69 4.46 2.27 -24.99
N LEU A 70 5.55 1.92 -24.31
CA LEU A 70 6.90 2.00 -24.84
C LEU A 70 7.07 1.12 -26.08
N ASN A 71 6.62 -0.13 -26.04
CA ASN A 71 6.72 -1.05 -27.19
C ASN A 71 6.01 -0.49 -28.42
N THR A 72 4.85 0.14 -28.22
CA THR A 72 4.09 0.75 -29.31
C THR A 72 4.83 1.94 -29.91
N LEU A 73 5.43 2.80 -29.07
CA LEU A 73 6.22 3.94 -29.52
C LEU A 73 7.52 3.51 -30.23
N GLN A 74 8.21 2.50 -29.71
CA GLN A 74 9.45 1.97 -30.29
C GLN A 74 9.25 1.31 -31.66
N SER A 75 8.02 0.93 -32.01
CA SER A 75 7.67 0.39 -33.33
C SER A 75 7.47 1.46 -34.41
N LYS A 76 7.50 2.75 -34.05
CA LYS A 76 7.21 3.87 -34.94
C LYS A 76 8.43 4.76 -35.12
N LYS A 77 8.53 5.41 -36.28
CA LYS A 77 9.42 6.58 -36.47
C LYS A 77 8.82 7.79 -35.76
N SER A 78 9.66 8.70 -35.27
CA SER A 78 9.19 9.96 -34.66
C SER A 78 8.17 10.72 -35.52
N SER A 79 8.34 10.74 -36.85
CA SER A 79 7.41 11.37 -37.80
C SER A 79 6.00 10.74 -37.85
N GLN A 80 5.82 9.54 -37.30
CA GLN A 80 4.55 8.82 -37.24
C GLN A 80 3.88 8.94 -35.86
N ILE A 81 4.57 9.52 -34.86
CA ILE A 81 4.05 9.71 -33.50
C ILE A 81 3.35 11.06 -33.46
N ASP A 82 2.20 11.14 -34.11
CA ASP A 82 1.34 12.31 -34.07
C ASP A 82 0.31 12.25 -32.92
N ARG A 83 -0.46 13.33 -32.78
CA ARG A 83 -1.48 13.44 -31.74
C ARG A 83 -2.56 12.36 -31.83
N SER A 84 -2.98 12.00 -33.05
CA SER A 84 -4.04 11.02 -33.29
C SER A 84 -3.57 9.62 -32.90
N PHE A 85 -2.35 9.28 -33.29
CA PHE A 85 -1.68 8.05 -32.90
C PHE A 85 -1.56 7.95 -31.37
N LEU A 86 -1.05 8.98 -30.70
CA LEU A 86 -0.91 9.00 -29.25
C LEU A 86 -2.25 8.86 -28.52
N GLU A 87 -3.28 9.58 -28.96
CA GLU A 87 -4.65 9.50 -28.41
C GLU A 87 -5.19 8.06 -28.52
N LYS A 88 -5.07 7.44 -29.70
CA LYS A 88 -5.45 6.05 -29.90
C LYS A 88 -4.64 5.09 -29.00
N THR A 89 -3.32 5.24 -28.97
CA THR A 89 -2.43 4.34 -28.23
C THR A 89 -2.69 4.38 -26.71
N VAL A 90 -2.87 5.55 -26.11
CA VAL A 90 -3.16 5.62 -24.66
C VAL A 90 -4.53 5.04 -24.34
N ILE A 91 -5.51 5.20 -25.24
CA ILE A 91 -6.87 4.66 -25.06
C ILE A 91 -6.85 3.13 -25.17
N ASP A 92 -6.21 2.58 -26.20
CA ASP A 92 -6.11 1.13 -26.40
C ASP A 92 -5.41 0.47 -25.20
N ASN A 93 -4.33 1.07 -24.71
CA ASN A 93 -3.62 0.57 -23.54
C ASN A 93 -4.46 0.70 -22.26
N LEU A 94 -5.20 1.79 -22.07
CA LEU A 94 -6.14 1.93 -20.96
C LEU A 94 -7.19 0.81 -21.00
N GLN A 95 -7.74 0.50 -22.18
CA GLN A 95 -8.74 -0.54 -22.35
C GLN A 95 -8.20 -1.93 -21.96
N VAL A 96 -6.97 -2.26 -22.36
CA VAL A 96 -6.31 -3.53 -21.97
C VAL A 96 -6.11 -3.59 -20.46
N LEU A 97 -5.63 -2.50 -19.86
CA LEU A 97 -5.30 -2.45 -18.43
C LEU A 97 -6.52 -2.32 -17.53
N ASN A 98 -7.66 -1.87 -18.08
CA ASN A 98 -8.90 -1.72 -17.34
C ASN A 98 -9.36 -3.04 -16.70
N ALA A 99 -9.14 -4.18 -17.36
CA ALA A 99 -9.48 -5.50 -16.83
C ALA A 99 -8.81 -5.78 -15.47
N ALA A 100 -7.61 -5.22 -15.24
CA ALA A 100 -6.88 -5.36 -13.99
C ALA A 100 -7.22 -4.27 -12.96
N SER A 101 -7.90 -3.19 -13.38
CA SER A 101 -8.27 -2.03 -12.54
C SER A 101 -7.11 -1.41 -11.72
N ALA A 102 -5.88 -1.63 -12.16
CA ALA A 102 -4.71 -1.47 -11.30
C ALA A 102 -3.91 -0.17 -11.49
N ILE A 103 -4.25 0.63 -12.50
CA ILE A 103 -3.65 1.95 -12.74
C ILE A 103 -4.75 3.00 -12.82
N ASP A 104 -4.43 4.22 -12.38
CA ASP A 104 -5.39 5.32 -12.39
C ASP A 104 -5.31 6.15 -13.67
N ALA A 105 -4.10 6.30 -14.19
CA ALA A 105 -3.87 6.93 -15.48
C ALA A 105 -2.57 6.44 -16.11
N LEU A 106 -2.48 6.57 -17.42
CA LEU A 106 -1.25 6.45 -18.19
C LEU A 106 -1.17 7.59 -19.20
N GLY A 107 0.02 7.92 -19.66
CA GLY A 107 0.16 8.96 -20.65
C GLY A 107 1.58 9.17 -21.16
N TYR A 108 1.70 10.25 -21.91
CA TYR A 108 2.90 10.66 -22.62
C TYR A 108 3.02 12.19 -22.55
N ALA A 109 4.24 12.70 -22.47
CA ALA A 109 4.53 14.10 -22.81
C ALA A 109 5.84 14.28 -23.56
N SER A 110 5.87 15.27 -24.46
CA SER A 110 7.07 15.66 -25.21
C SER A 110 7.85 16.77 -24.50
N ASP A 111 9.10 16.99 -24.94
CA ASP A 111 9.96 18.12 -24.58
C ASP A 111 9.44 19.48 -25.07
N ARG A 112 8.61 19.47 -26.12
CA ARG A 112 7.82 20.63 -26.58
C ARG A 112 6.61 20.92 -25.70
N GLY A 113 6.31 20.03 -24.76
CA GLY A 113 5.20 20.16 -23.82
C GLY A 113 3.87 19.65 -24.35
N ASP A 114 3.85 18.87 -25.44
CA ASP A 114 2.65 18.10 -25.83
C ASP A 114 2.33 17.12 -24.71
N HIS A 115 1.04 16.88 -24.44
CA HIS A 115 0.63 15.88 -23.45
C HIS A 115 -0.70 15.25 -23.81
N ILE A 116 -0.72 13.92 -23.70
CA ILE A 116 -1.91 13.10 -23.79
C ILE A 116 -1.83 12.06 -22.66
N GLY A 117 -2.92 11.87 -21.93
CA GLY A 117 -3.05 10.77 -20.98
C GLY A 117 -4.49 10.29 -20.89
N ALA A 118 -4.69 9.03 -20.57
CA ALA A 118 -6.00 8.43 -20.37
C ALA A 118 -6.04 7.77 -18.99
N GLY A 119 -7.22 7.75 -18.37
CA GLY A 119 -7.37 7.21 -17.03
C GLY A 119 -8.80 7.07 -16.59
N ARG A 120 -8.99 6.78 -15.31
CA ARG A 120 -10.29 6.55 -14.68
C ARG A 120 -10.55 7.58 -13.58
N LEU A 121 -11.80 8.01 -13.45
CA LEU A 121 -12.28 8.84 -12.35
C LEU A 121 -12.77 7.99 -11.18
N GLU A 122 -13.14 8.64 -10.09
CA GLU A 122 -13.60 7.96 -8.87
C GLU A 122 -14.90 7.19 -9.06
N ASP A 123 -15.78 7.68 -9.90
CA ASP A 123 -17.04 7.03 -10.26
C ASP A 123 -16.86 5.86 -11.25
N GLY A 124 -15.61 5.56 -11.62
CA GLY A 124 -15.28 4.51 -12.58
C GLY A 124 -15.38 4.92 -14.04
N SER A 125 -15.81 6.15 -14.34
CA SER A 125 -15.84 6.66 -15.72
C SER A 125 -14.43 6.88 -16.27
N PHE A 126 -14.27 6.69 -17.58
CA PHE A 126 -12.99 6.87 -18.26
C PHE A 126 -12.87 8.28 -18.83
N VAL A 127 -11.66 8.81 -18.82
CA VAL A 127 -11.35 10.12 -19.37
C VAL A 127 -10.07 10.10 -20.20
N ILE A 128 -9.99 11.02 -21.15
CA ILE A 128 -8.75 11.42 -21.81
C ILE A 128 -8.44 12.88 -21.50
N LYS A 129 -7.17 13.15 -21.19
CA LYS A 129 -6.61 14.44 -20.84
C LYS A 129 -5.66 14.83 -21.96
N ILE A 130 -5.92 15.95 -22.63
CA ILE A 130 -5.11 16.39 -23.77
C ILE A 130 -4.75 17.86 -23.55
N ARG A 131 -3.46 18.18 -23.65
CA ARG A 131 -3.03 19.57 -23.62
C ARG A 131 -3.29 20.24 -24.96
N GLN A 132 -3.91 21.41 -24.94
CA GLN A 132 -4.21 22.22 -26.12
C GLN A 132 -3.98 23.69 -25.78
N LYS A 133 -3.19 24.40 -26.59
CA LYS A 133 -2.91 25.84 -26.42
C LYS A 133 -2.45 26.25 -25.02
N GLY A 134 -1.76 25.37 -24.29
CA GLY A 134 -1.31 25.64 -22.91
C GLY A 134 -2.18 25.04 -21.81
N ASP A 135 -3.39 24.59 -22.13
CA ASP A 135 -4.37 24.16 -21.13
C ASP A 135 -4.67 22.66 -21.23
N LEU A 136 -4.93 22.04 -20.10
CA LEU A 136 -5.31 20.64 -20.03
C LEU A 136 -6.82 20.49 -20.22
N HIS A 137 -7.23 19.94 -21.35
CA HIS A 137 -8.63 19.64 -21.66
C HIS A 137 -8.94 18.20 -21.28
N ILE A 138 -10.03 17.99 -20.55
CA ILE A 138 -10.42 16.68 -20.04
C ILE A 138 -11.75 16.29 -20.67
N TYR A 139 -11.76 15.19 -21.41
CA TYR A 139 -12.93 14.67 -22.10
C TYR A 139 -13.35 13.32 -21.50
N SER A 140 -14.65 13.06 -21.44
CA SER A 140 -15.18 11.74 -21.11
C SER A 140 -14.95 10.76 -22.26
N LEU A 141 -14.68 9.50 -21.94
CA LEU A 141 -14.75 8.38 -22.87
C LEU A 141 -16.03 7.57 -22.61
N ASP A 142 -16.69 7.11 -23.67
CA ASP A 142 -17.83 6.20 -23.56
C ASP A 142 -17.39 4.74 -23.27
N ARG A 143 -18.36 3.81 -23.20
CA ARG A 143 -18.07 2.37 -22.95
C ARG A 143 -17.27 1.70 -24.07
N SER A 144 -17.27 2.29 -25.27
CA SER A 144 -16.46 1.88 -26.41
C SER A 144 -15.15 2.68 -26.49
N PHE A 145 -14.79 3.37 -25.40
CA PHE A 145 -13.60 4.21 -25.24
C PHE A 145 -13.48 5.34 -26.27
N LYS A 146 -14.59 5.81 -26.84
CA LYS A 146 -14.60 6.96 -27.76
C LYS A 146 -14.79 8.27 -27.00
N ARG A 147 -14.06 9.31 -27.43
CA ARG A 147 -14.17 10.66 -26.87
C ARG A 147 -15.56 11.23 -27.09
N LYS A 148 -16.16 11.77 -26.02
CA LYS A 148 -17.50 12.35 -26.04
C LYS A 148 -17.50 13.82 -25.61
N ASN A 149 -17.84 14.11 -24.35
CA ASN A 149 -18.04 15.48 -23.87
C ASN A 149 -16.77 16.05 -23.26
N LEU A 150 -16.55 17.36 -23.43
CA LEU A 150 -15.58 18.11 -22.64
C LEU A 150 -16.14 18.25 -21.21
N LEU A 151 -15.43 17.70 -20.23
CA LEU A 151 -15.83 17.75 -18.82
C LEU A 151 -15.23 18.97 -18.11
N ALA A 152 -13.97 19.30 -18.45
CA ALA A 152 -13.24 20.34 -17.76
C ALA A 152 -12.06 20.87 -18.59
N VAL A 153 -11.69 22.12 -18.32
CA VAL A 153 -10.43 22.72 -18.74
C VAL A 153 -9.66 23.15 -17.48
N ARG A 154 -8.35 22.90 -17.46
CA ARG A 154 -7.44 23.38 -16.42
C ARG A 154 -6.37 24.25 -17.09
N TYR A 155 -6.35 25.52 -16.71
CA TYR A 155 -5.51 26.52 -17.35
C TYR A 155 -4.04 26.40 -16.95
N ASN A 156 -3.13 26.76 -17.85
CA ASN A 156 -1.68 26.86 -17.60
C ASN A 156 -1.03 25.53 -17.20
N TYR A 157 -1.36 24.45 -17.91
CA TYR A 157 -0.72 23.16 -17.70
C TYR A 157 0.56 23.02 -18.52
N ASP A 158 1.67 22.77 -17.83
CA ASP A 158 2.92 22.33 -18.45
C ASP A 158 3.35 20.98 -17.86
N PRO A 159 3.38 19.87 -18.65
CA PRO A 159 3.85 18.58 -18.16
C PRO A 159 5.33 18.60 -17.79
N ARG A 160 6.13 19.48 -18.39
CA ARG A 160 7.59 19.46 -18.27
C ARG A 160 8.07 19.89 -16.88
N ILE A 161 7.31 20.74 -16.20
CA ILE A 161 7.63 21.17 -14.84
C ILE A 161 7.08 20.20 -13.77
N ARG A 162 6.38 19.13 -14.18
CA ARG A 162 5.77 18.20 -13.22
C ARG A 162 6.81 17.23 -12.65
N PRO A 163 6.66 16.80 -11.38
CA PRO A 163 7.65 15.94 -10.72
C PRO A 163 7.96 14.64 -11.48
N TRP A 164 6.95 14.04 -12.09
CA TRP A 164 7.10 12.80 -12.87
C TRP A 164 7.96 12.99 -14.13
N TYR A 165 7.75 14.09 -14.86
CA TYR A 165 8.52 14.39 -16.07
C TYR A 165 9.97 14.72 -15.72
N GLN A 166 10.16 15.60 -14.73
CA GLN A 166 11.49 15.97 -14.24
C GLN A 166 12.27 14.77 -13.70
N ALA A 167 11.60 13.82 -13.02
CA ALA A 167 12.24 12.61 -12.54
C ALA A 167 12.82 11.78 -13.70
N ALA A 168 12.04 11.52 -14.75
CA ALA A 168 12.49 10.75 -15.90
C ALA A 168 13.62 11.45 -16.69
N VAL A 169 13.48 12.76 -16.95
CA VAL A 169 14.51 13.53 -17.67
C VAL A 169 15.82 13.58 -16.89
N LYS A 170 15.74 13.81 -15.58
CA LYS A 170 16.93 13.87 -14.71
C LYS A 170 17.65 12.53 -14.64
N ASN A 171 16.92 11.44 -14.47
CA ASN A 171 17.51 10.12 -14.25
C ASN A 171 17.84 9.37 -15.56
N LYS A 172 17.25 9.76 -16.69
CA LYS A 172 17.42 9.13 -18.01
C LYS A 172 17.13 7.62 -18.02
N LYS A 173 16.32 7.16 -17.08
CA LYS A 173 15.89 5.77 -16.90
C LYS A 173 14.50 5.75 -16.28
N LYS A 174 13.90 4.56 -16.27
CA LYS A 174 12.68 4.30 -15.53
C LYS A 174 12.86 4.64 -14.04
N VAL A 175 11.95 5.43 -13.48
CA VAL A 175 12.08 5.97 -12.11
C VAL A 175 10.72 6.35 -11.54
N TRP A 176 10.54 6.15 -10.24
CA TRP A 176 9.39 6.67 -9.50
C TRP A 176 9.55 8.16 -9.22
N SER A 177 8.48 8.93 -9.42
CA SER A 177 8.44 10.34 -9.03
C SER A 177 8.40 10.50 -7.51
N PRO A 178 8.81 11.67 -6.98
CA PRO A 178 8.37 12.09 -5.66
C PRO A 178 6.84 12.15 -5.62
N ILE A 179 6.26 11.82 -4.46
CA ILE A 179 4.81 11.93 -4.24
C ILE A 179 4.37 13.38 -4.43
N TYR A 180 3.32 13.59 -5.23
CA TYR A 180 2.89 14.93 -5.65
C TYR A 180 1.38 15.01 -5.87
N VAL A 181 0.86 16.25 -5.93
CA VAL A 181 -0.53 16.52 -6.25
C VAL A 181 -0.72 16.60 -7.78
N THR A 182 -1.62 15.79 -8.31
CA THR A 182 -1.98 15.76 -9.74
C THR A 182 -2.64 17.07 -10.15
N PHE A 183 -2.36 17.51 -11.37
CA PHE A 183 -2.88 18.79 -11.87
C PHE A 183 -4.36 18.74 -12.24
N SER A 184 -4.87 17.59 -12.70
CA SER A 184 -6.23 17.48 -13.21
C SER A 184 -7.31 17.59 -12.12
N TYR A 185 -7.11 16.88 -11.02
CA TYR A 185 -8.14 16.66 -9.98
C TYR A 185 -7.63 16.85 -8.55
N ALA A 186 -6.43 17.44 -8.38
CA ALA A 186 -5.83 17.68 -7.06
C ALA A 186 -5.69 16.43 -6.17
N GLN A 187 -5.60 15.25 -6.76
CA GLN A 187 -5.37 13.99 -6.04
C GLN A 187 -3.88 13.74 -5.85
N VAL A 188 -3.48 13.00 -4.81
CA VAL A 188 -2.07 12.65 -4.61
C VAL A 188 -1.73 11.38 -5.36
N ALA A 189 -0.65 11.45 -6.12
CA ALA A 189 -0.13 10.35 -6.90
C ALA A 189 1.35 10.11 -6.63
N ILE A 190 1.75 8.89 -6.94
CA ILE A 190 3.12 8.55 -7.31
C ILE A 190 3.08 8.01 -8.74
N THR A 191 4.09 8.35 -9.53
CA THR A 191 4.09 8.04 -10.97
C THR A 191 5.37 7.31 -11.33
N LEU A 192 5.24 6.17 -12.02
CA LEU A 192 6.37 5.54 -12.67
C LEU A 192 6.58 6.20 -14.01
N SER A 193 7.75 6.79 -14.24
CA SER A 193 8.06 7.50 -15.48
C SER A 193 9.29 6.95 -16.15
N GLU A 194 9.29 6.96 -17.49
CA GLU A 194 10.38 6.44 -18.30
C GLU A 194 10.56 7.27 -19.58
N PRO A 195 11.79 7.57 -20.00
CA PRO A 195 12.04 8.15 -21.32
C PRO A 195 11.56 7.21 -22.44
N ALA A 196 10.83 7.75 -23.41
CA ALA A 196 10.33 7.02 -24.56
C ALA A 196 11.24 7.24 -25.77
N TYR A 197 11.45 6.18 -26.55
CA TYR A 197 12.30 6.21 -27.73
C TYR A 197 11.56 5.67 -28.95
N ASP A 198 11.84 6.23 -30.12
CA ASP A 198 11.34 5.72 -31.40
C ASP A 198 12.15 4.53 -31.92
N VAL A 199 11.79 4.03 -33.10
CA VAL A 199 12.47 2.91 -33.78
C VAL A 199 13.96 3.18 -34.05
N ASN A 200 14.34 4.46 -34.20
CA ASN A 200 15.73 4.89 -34.43
C ASN A 200 16.46 5.22 -33.12
N LYS A 201 15.89 4.86 -31.95
CA LYS A 201 16.42 5.16 -30.62
C LYS A 201 16.50 6.67 -30.32
N GLN A 202 15.74 7.50 -31.03
CA GLN A 202 15.64 8.93 -30.72
C GLN A 202 14.63 9.13 -29.58
N ASN A 203 14.97 9.98 -28.61
CA ASN A 203 14.04 10.31 -27.53
C ASN A 203 12.83 11.06 -28.13
N VAL A 204 11.64 10.53 -27.89
CA VAL A 204 10.39 11.14 -28.34
C VAL A 204 9.57 11.71 -27.21
N GLY A 205 9.99 11.57 -25.95
CA GLY A 205 9.32 12.15 -24.80
C GLY A 205 9.46 11.29 -23.54
N VAL A 206 8.49 11.43 -22.65
CA VAL A 206 8.39 10.66 -21.40
C VAL A 206 7.02 10.01 -21.35
N ILE A 207 6.99 8.71 -21.07
CA ILE A 207 5.76 7.99 -20.71
C ILE A 207 5.64 7.86 -19.20
N ALA A 208 4.41 7.77 -18.72
CA ALA A 208 4.10 7.75 -17.31
C ALA A 208 2.86 6.94 -17.00
N SER A 209 2.84 6.29 -15.84
CA SER A 209 1.66 5.65 -15.26
C SER A 209 1.49 6.05 -13.80
N ASP A 210 0.29 6.49 -13.44
CA ASP A 210 -0.05 7.03 -12.13
C ASP A 210 -0.69 5.97 -11.24
N ILE A 211 -0.29 5.98 -9.97
CA ILE A 211 -1.00 5.33 -8.87
C ILE A 211 -1.45 6.41 -7.90
N LEU A 212 -2.74 6.47 -7.64
CA LEU A 212 -3.33 7.34 -6.63
C LEU A 212 -3.20 6.70 -5.25
N LEU A 213 -2.66 7.47 -4.30
CA LEU A 213 -2.41 7.02 -2.94
C LEU A 213 -3.71 6.65 -2.20
N LYS A 214 -4.84 7.24 -2.62
CA LYS A 214 -6.16 6.90 -2.08
C LYS A 214 -6.54 5.45 -2.37
N ASP A 215 -6.13 4.88 -3.51
CA ASP A 215 -6.53 3.52 -3.88
C ASP A 215 -5.69 2.48 -3.14
N ILE A 216 -4.43 2.81 -2.84
CA ILE A 216 -3.63 2.08 -1.85
C ILE A 216 -4.31 2.17 -0.47
N SER A 217 -4.80 3.35 -0.06
CA SER A 217 -5.47 3.52 1.24
C SER A 217 -6.79 2.74 1.31
N LYS A 218 -7.60 2.73 0.26
CA LYS A 218 -8.81 1.88 0.16
C LYS A 218 -8.46 0.40 0.27
N PHE A 219 -7.39 -0.05 -0.40
CA PHE A 219 -6.90 -1.41 -0.26
C PHE A 219 -6.54 -1.73 1.20
N LEU A 220 -5.72 -0.88 1.84
CA LEU A 220 -5.34 -1.04 3.24
C LEU A 220 -6.53 -1.00 4.21
N ALA A 221 -7.51 -0.14 3.98
CA ALA A 221 -8.71 -0.03 4.82
C ALA A 221 -9.67 -1.21 4.66
N ASN A 222 -9.65 -1.89 3.51
CA ASN A 222 -10.45 -3.08 3.27
C ASN A 222 -9.77 -4.37 3.76
N LEU A 223 -8.48 -4.33 4.11
CA LEU A 223 -7.80 -5.43 4.80
C LEU A 223 -8.30 -5.51 6.24
N ARG A 224 -9.12 -6.52 6.54
CA ARG A 224 -9.54 -6.82 7.91
C ARG A 224 -8.37 -7.47 8.66
N ILE A 225 -7.60 -6.66 9.39
CA ILE A 225 -6.54 -7.12 10.29
C ILE A 225 -7.10 -7.10 11.72
N GLY A 226 -7.83 -8.15 12.09
CA GLY A 226 -8.63 -8.13 13.33
C GLY A 226 -9.59 -6.93 13.36
N LYS A 227 -9.94 -6.48 14.56
CA LYS A 227 -10.77 -5.32 14.88
C LYS A 227 -9.93 -4.09 15.15
N THR A 228 -8.71 -4.26 15.67
CA THR A 228 -7.85 -3.16 16.12
C THR A 228 -6.60 -2.96 15.27
N GLY A 229 -6.39 -3.79 14.25
CA GLY A 229 -5.19 -3.73 13.43
C GLY A 229 -5.10 -2.43 12.62
N LYS A 230 -3.90 -1.85 12.61
CA LYS A 230 -3.60 -0.64 11.83
C LYS A 230 -2.51 -0.93 10.83
N THR A 231 -2.58 -0.29 9.67
CA THR A 231 -1.53 -0.39 8.66
C THR A 231 -1.24 0.98 8.10
N PHE A 232 0.03 1.28 7.94
CA PHE A 232 0.53 2.51 7.37
C PHE A 232 1.60 2.18 6.34
N LEU A 233 1.50 2.81 5.17
CA LEU A 233 2.58 2.92 4.22
C LEU A 233 3.12 4.35 4.35
N ILE A 234 4.40 4.52 4.61
CA ILE A 234 4.99 5.83 4.90
C ILE A 234 6.32 6.01 4.16
N GLU A 235 6.72 7.27 3.97
CA GLU A 235 8.10 7.62 3.64
C GLU A 235 8.98 7.57 4.89
N ARG A 236 10.30 7.49 4.70
CA ARG A 236 11.30 7.61 5.78
C ARG A 236 11.19 8.88 6.62
N SER A 237 10.58 9.92 6.06
CA SER A 237 10.31 11.19 6.74
C SER A 237 9.17 11.10 7.77
N GLY A 238 8.42 10.00 7.82
CA GLY A 238 7.24 9.84 8.65
C GLY A 238 5.94 10.28 7.97
N LYS A 239 6.01 10.88 6.77
CA LYS A 239 4.82 11.28 5.99
C LYS A 239 4.08 10.07 5.50
N ILE A 240 2.77 10.05 5.72
CA ILE A 240 1.92 8.94 5.31
C ILE A 240 1.75 8.96 3.78
N VAL A 241 1.91 7.79 3.18
CA VAL A 241 1.58 7.50 1.78
C VAL A 241 0.17 6.89 1.71
N ALA A 242 -0.13 5.93 2.58
CA ALA A 242 -1.45 5.33 2.69
C ALA A 242 -1.71 4.79 4.10
N THR A 243 -2.97 4.64 4.49
CA THR A 243 -3.34 4.09 5.81
C THR A 243 -4.62 3.27 5.74
N SER A 244 -4.76 2.28 6.63
CA SER A 244 -6.02 1.55 6.84
C SER A 244 -7.03 2.34 7.66
N GLN A 245 -6.62 3.43 8.33
CA GLN A 245 -7.49 4.23 9.21
C GLN A 245 -8.44 5.15 8.45
N SER A 246 -8.17 5.43 7.18
CA SER A 246 -9.03 6.25 6.33
C SER A 246 -8.95 5.81 4.87
N LYS A 247 -10.09 5.83 4.18
CA LYS A 247 -10.19 5.51 2.74
C LYS A 247 -9.83 6.70 1.86
N THR A 248 -9.99 7.91 2.38
CA THR A 248 -9.63 9.17 1.73
C THR A 248 -8.40 9.72 2.43
N LEU A 249 -7.45 10.20 1.63
CA LEU A 249 -6.07 10.51 2.00
C LEU A 249 -5.90 11.17 3.39
N PRO A 250 -4.78 10.91 4.08
CA PRO A 250 -4.48 11.54 5.36
C PRO A 250 -3.92 12.93 5.07
N PHE A 251 -4.79 13.90 4.83
CA PHE A 251 -4.43 15.31 4.78
C PHE A 251 -4.83 16.02 6.06
N ASP A 252 -4.11 17.10 6.33
CA ASP A 252 -4.59 18.11 7.26
C ASP A 252 -5.71 18.92 6.59
N ASP A 253 -6.93 18.78 7.12
CA ASP A 253 -8.17 19.39 6.61
C ASP A 253 -8.10 20.92 6.66
N ASP A 254 -7.26 21.48 7.55
CA ASP A 254 -7.04 22.92 7.70
C ASP A 254 -6.13 23.51 6.60
N SER A 255 -5.48 22.66 5.80
CA SER A 255 -4.50 23.11 4.81
C SER A 255 -5.11 23.17 3.39
N LYS A 256 -5.29 24.38 2.86
CA LYS A 256 -5.52 24.64 1.41
C LYS A 256 -4.44 24.04 0.48
N ARG A 257 -3.40 23.40 1.05
CA ARG A 257 -2.18 22.93 0.40
C ARG A 257 -2.06 21.40 0.33
N HIS A 258 -3.07 20.63 0.74
CA HIS A 258 -3.05 19.16 0.64
C HIS A 258 -1.78 18.58 1.32
N VAL A 259 -1.54 18.95 2.59
CA VAL A 259 -0.35 18.51 3.34
C VAL A 259 -0.59 17.10 3.88
N ARG A 260 0.29 16.15 3.53
CA ARG A 260 0.22 14.77 4.04
C ARG A 260 0.53 14.73 5.53
N LEU A 261 -0.32 14.04 6.30
CA LEU A 261 -0.14 13.85 7.74
C LEU A 261 1.10 13.01 8.05
N LEU A 262 1.63 13.20 9.25
CA LEU A 262 2.71 12.39 9.81
C LEU A 262 2.13 11.22 10.62
N ILE A 263 2.82 10.08 10.61
CA ILE A 263 2.42 8.90 11.40
C ILE A 263 2.39 9.19 12.91
N GLU A 264 3.15 10.17 13.39
CA GLU A 264 3.12 10.59 14.79
C GLU A 264 1.74 11.09 15.26
N ASN A 265 0.90 11.58 14.33
CA ASN A 265 -0.48 11.97 14.62
C ASN A 265 -1.37 10.76 14.95
N PHE A 266 -0.95 9.55 14.56
CA PHE A 266 -1.68 8.30 14.78
C PHE A 266 -1.06 7.42 15.86
N ASP A 267 0.27 7.35 15.93
CA ASP A 267 1.01 6.65 16.98
C ASP A 267 2.34 7.36 17.30
N LYS A 268 2.28 8.26 18.29
CA LYS A 268 3.44 8.97 18.82
C LYS A 268 4.43 8.04 19.54
N THR A 269 3.94 6.95 20.13
CA THR A 269 4.79 6.01 20.88
C THR A 269 5.72 5.26 19.93
N LEU A 270 5.22 4.91 18.75
CA LEU A 270 5.99 4.24 17.70
C LEU A 270 7.20 5.07 17.25
N THR A 271 6.97 6.33 16.91
CA THR A 271 8.01 7.24 16.38
C THR A 271 9.05 7.64 17.44
N GLN A 272 8.68 7.62 18.72
CA GLN A 272 9.63 7.81 19.83
C GLN A 272 10.56 6.61 20.04
N LYS A 273 10.07 5.39 19.79
CA LYS A 273 10.86 4.17 20.02
C LYS A 273 11.73 3.77 18.83
N ILE A 274 11.41 4.24 17.62
CA ILE A 274 12.05 3.77 16.40
C ILE A 274 12.48 4.93 15.53
N ASN A 275 13.75 4.89 15.12
CA ASN A 275 14.24 5.75 14.07
C ASN A 275 13.89 5.16 12.69
N LEU A 276 12.86 5.70 12.05
CA LEU A 276 12.38 5.26 10.72
C LEU A 276 13.45 5.34 9.63
N LYS A 277 14.44 6.23 9.77
CA LYS A 277 15.52 6.41 8.79
C LYS A 277 16.51 5.25 8.76
N THR A 278 16.63 4.49 9.84
CA THR A 278 17.66 3.43 9.97
C THR A 278 17.12 2.03 9.74
N VAL A 279 15.80 1.86 9.54
CA VAL A 279 15.18 0.53 9.38
C VAL A 279 15.55 -0.09 8.02
N GLN A 280 16.48 -1.05 8.03
CA GLN A 280 16.94 -1.73 6.80
C GLN A 280 16.38 -3.14 6.62
N LYS A 281 15.86 -3.75 7.67
CA LYS A 281 15.29 -5.10 7.65
C LYS A 281 13.96 -5.10 8.40
N THR A 282 13.12 -6.06 8.04
CA THR A 282 11.86 -6.30 8.73
C THR A 282 12.13 -6.69 10.17
N ASN A 283 11.67 -5.85 11.10
CA ASN A 283 11.86 -6.07 12.53
C ASN A 283 10.49 -6.04 13.24
N PRO A 284 10.04 -7.17 13.82
CA PRO A 284 8.90 -7.17 14.72
C PRO A 284 9.35 -6.66 16.09
N ILE A 285 8.53 -5.84 16.72
CA ILE A 285 8.72 -5.35 18.08
C ILE A 285 7.40 -5.37 18.84
N VAL A 286 7.48 -5.31 20.16
CA VAL A 286 6.32 -5.16 21.04
C VAL A 286 6.39 -3.79 21.71
N ILE A 287 5.31 -3.03 21.62
CA ILE A 287 5.16 -1.72 22.25
C ILE A 287 4.03 -1.77 23.27
N GLY A 288 4.16 -1.03 24.37
CA GLY A 288 3.16 -0.97 25.44
C GLY A 288 3.43 -1.96 26.58
N THR A 289 2.54 -1.94 27.57
CA THR A 289 2.63 -2.73 28.81
C THR A 289 1.26 -3.31 29.15
N GLY A 290 1.23 -4.51 29.76
CA GLY A 290 -0.01 -5.17 30.17
C GLY A 290 -0.93 -5.50 28.99
N SER A 291 -2.23 -5.23 29.15
CA SER A 291 -3.28 -5.50 28.15
C SER A 291 -3.21 -4.59 26.91
N ASN A 292 -2.45 -3.50 26.98
CA ASN A 292 -2.28 -2.55 25.87
C ASN A 292 -1.04 -2.85 25.00
N GLN A 293 -0.45 -4.05 25.15
CA GLN A 293 0.65 -4.48 24.30
C GLN A 293 0.20 -4.62 22.84
N LYS A 294 0.93 -3.97 21.94
CA LYS A 294 0.79 -4.12 20.50
C LYS A 294 2.01 -4.82 19.93
N PHE A 295 1.77 -5.75 19.01
CA PHE A 295 2.80 -6.15 18.07
C PHE A 295 2.90 -5.10 16.99
N VAL A 296 4.11 -4.74 16.60
CA VAL A 296 4.37 -3.82 15.50
C VAL A 296 5.45 -4.41 14.61
N GLN A 297 5.22 -4.47 13.31
CA GLN A 297 6.23 -4.86 12.34
C GLN A 297 6.46 -3.73 11.37
N ILE A 298 7.74 -3.44 11.13
CA ILE A 298 8.17 -2.43 10.18
C ILE A 298 8.99 -3.11 9.11
N SER A 299 8.44 -3.16 7.91
CA SER A 299 9.05 -3.79 6.74
C SER A 299 9.45 -2.71 5.73
N PRO A 300 10.72 -2.62 5.33
CA PRO A 300 11.12 -1.76 4.22
C PRO A 300 10.53 -2.28 2.91
N LEU A 301 9.92 -1.39 2.14
CA LEU A 301 9.46 -1.62 0.78
C LEU A 301 10.37 -0.81 -0.15
N LYS A 302 11.50 -1.41 -0.51
CA LYS A 302 12.50 -0.81 -1.40
C LYS A 302 12.38 -1.40 -2.79
N GLU A 303 12.51 -0.55 -3.78
CA GLU A 303 12.50 -0.93 -5.18
C GLU A 303 13.64 -0.21 -5.93
N ASP A 304 14.15 -0.83 -6.98
CA ASP A 304 15.37 -0.46 -7.70
C ASP A 304 15.26 0.88 -8.47
N LYS A 305 14.05 1.42 -8.60
CA LYS A 305 13.71 2.62 -9.37
C LYS A 305 13.44 3.82 -8.47
N GLY A 306 13.99 3.79 -7.26
CA GLY A 306 14.08 4.94 -6.36
C GLY A 306 12.98 5.03 -5.31
N LEU A 307 12.12 4.02 -5.20
CA LEU A 307 11.10 3.96 -4.15
C LEU A 307 11.68 3.40 -2.85
N ASP A 308 11.62 4.17 -1.77
CA ASP A 308 11.99 3.74 -0.42
C ASP A 308 10.89 4.10 0.58
N LEU A 309 10.00 3.13 0.81
CA LEU A 309 8.88 3.26 1.72
C LEU A 309 9.04 2.28 2.90
N LEU A 310 8.24 2.51 3.93
CA LEU A 310 8.07 1.60 5.06
C LEU A 310 6.61 1.18 5.16
N LEU A 311 6.39 -0.13 5.21
CA LEU A 311 5.13 -0.71 5.62
C LEU A 311 5.18 -0.95 7.14
N ILE A 312 4.21 -0.40 7.85
CA ILE A 312 4.05 -0.56 9.29
C ILE A 312 2.71 -1.23 9.52
N THR A 313 2.73 -2.34 10.24
CA THR A 313 1.53 -3.05 10.66
C THR A 313 1.50 -3.10 12.19
N GLU A 314 0.34 -2.80 12.78
CA GLU A 314 0.12 -2.80 14.24
C GLU A 314 -1.09 -3.67 14.59
N PHE A 315 -1.05 -4.36 15.73
CA PHE A 315 -2.08 -5.32 16.15
C PHE A 315 -2.09 -5.43 17.66
N SER A 316 -3.27 -5.49 18.27
CA SER A 316 -3.40 -5.77 19.71
C SER A 316 -3.05 -7.24 20.02
N LYS A 317 -2.19 -7.46 21.02
CA LYS A 317 -1.89 -8.81 21.53
C LYS A 317 -3.12 -9.46 22.17
N GLN A 318 -3.91 -8.68 22.91
CA GLN A 318 -5.10 -9.18 23.61
C GLN A 318 -6.13 -9.74 22.63
N GLU A 319 -6.32 -9.09 21.50
CA GLU A 319 -7.32 -9.50 20.52
C GLU A 319 -7.06 -10.91 19.97
N PHE A 320 -5.79 -11.26 19.77
CA PHE A 320 -5.41 -12.60 19.33
C PHE A 320 -5.60 -13.65 20.42
N SER A 321 -5.27 -13.31 21.67
CA SER A 321 -5.58 -14.18 22.81
C SER A 321 -7.08 -14.50 22.86
N ASP A 322 -7.94 -13.51 22.64
CA ASP A 322 -9.39 -13.69 22.65
C ASP A 322 -9.88 -14.57 21.49
N ILE A 323 -9.34 -14.40 20.27
CA ILE A 323 -9.69 -15.22 19.11
C ILE A 323 -9.30 -16.69 19.34
N TYR A 324 -8.11 -16.93 19.89
CA TYR A 324 -7.63 -18.28 20.16
C TYR A 324 -8.45 -18.98 21.26
N GLN A 325 -8.75 -18.29 22.36
CA GLN A 325 -9.58 -18.83 23.44
C GLN A 325 -10.98 -19.21 22.96
N ARG A 326 -11.61 -18.40 22.10
CA ARG A 326 -12.89 -18.77 21.48
C ARG A 326 -12.78 -20.04 20.63
N ASN A 327 -11.75 -20.16 19.81
CA ASN A 327 -11.56 -21.33 18.93
C ASN A 327 -11.24 -22.62 19.71
N LEU A 328 -10.54 -22.52 20.84
CA LEU A 328 -10.33 -23.65 21.75
C LEU A 328 -11.64 -24.09 22.42
N ASN A 329 -12.44 -23.15 22.92
CA ASN A 329 -13.72 -23.47 23.57
C ASN A 329 -14.71 -24.14 22.60
N VAL A 330 -14.74 -23.71 21.34
CA VAL A 330 -15.55 -24.35 20.28
C VAL A 330 -15.07 -25.79 20.01
N ARG A 331 -13.75 -26.04 19.97
CA ARG A 331 -13.21 -27.40 19.77
C ARG A 331 -13.44 -28.35 20.95
N ILE A 332 -13.58 -27.83 22.17
CA ILE A 332 -13.89 -28.63 23.36
C ILE A 332 -15.37 -29.02 23.38
N GLN A 333 -16.28 -28.13 22.94
CA GLN A 333 -17.70 -28.47 22.79
C GLN A 333 -17.93 -29.53 21.71
N VAL A 334 -17.24 -29.44 20.56
CA VAL A 334 -17.41 -30.41 19.45
C VAL A 334 -16.81 -31.81 19.74
N LYS A 335 -15.97 -31.95 20.78
CA LYS A 335 -15.45 -33.25 21.23
C LYS A 335 -16.20 -33.82 22.44
N GLY A 336 -17.17 -33.08 22.98
CA GLY A 336 -17.98 -33.47 24.14
C GLY A 336 -19.36 -34.02 23.77
N ASP A 337 -19.75 -33.97 22.50
CA ASP A 337 -20.89 -34.65 21.89
C ASP A 337 -20.39 -35.88 21.11
#